data_AF-A0A5P0Z088-F1
#
_entry.id   AF-A0A5P0Z088-F1
#
_cell.length_a   1.000
_cell.length_b   1.000
_cell.length_c   1.000
_cell.angle_alpha   90.00
_cell.angle_beta   90.00
_cell.angle_gamma   90.00
#
_symmetry.space_group_name_H-M   'P 1'
#
loop_
_entity.id
_entity.type
_entity.pdbx_description
1 polymer ?
#
loop_
_entity_poly.entity_id
_entity_poly.type
_entity_poly.pdbx_seq_one_letter_code
_entity_poly.pdbx_strand_id
1 'polypeptide(L)'
;MSADQSNEPAQDPRFPTPPEPGAEFVHLQLLSRARQATRVLEQLGVKRGDRVAVLLPMAPESVVATMACGRVDATRVTLPIGEPAGLLRNRIRESGARVVITADSCHHGERRYAAKHHVDRALVGVDRVRSVLVVHRMPGPVPWHPDRDLWWHEALDTLGA
;
A
#
# COMPACT_ATOMS: atom_id res chain seq x y z
N MET A 1 25.42 -16.16 -14.24
CA MET A 1 24.23 -16.34 -15.08
C MET A 1 23.55 -14.99 -15.16
N SER A 2 23.91 -14.22 -16.19
CA SER A 2 23.46 -12.85 -16.37
C SER A 2 21.98 -12.87 -16.76
N ALA A 3 21.12 -12.35 -15.88
CA ALA A 3 19.73 -12.11 -16.21
C ALA A 3 19.68 -11.07 -17.35
N ASP A 4 19.06 -11.46 -18.45
CA ASP A 4 18.80 -10.66 -19.63
C ASP A 4 17.99 -9.41 -19.24
N GLN A 5 18.63 -8.23 -19.26
CA GLN A 5 18.03 -6.94 -18.91
C GLN A 5 17.23 -6.32 -20.08
N SER A 6 16.95 -7.08 -21.14
CA SER A 6 16.52 -6.50 -22.42
C SER A 6 15.02 -6.28 -22.58
N ASN A 7 14.20 -6.41 -21.53
CA ASN A 7 12.76 -6.14 -21.64
C ASN A 7 12.13 -5.68 -20.32
N GLU A 8 12.71 -4.68 -19.67
CA GLU A 8 11.95 -3.91 -18.68
C GLU A 8 10.97 -2.99 -19.42
N PRO A 9 9.66 -3.06 -19.14
CA PRO A 9 8.70 -2.14 -19.73
C PRO A 9 9.11 -0.70 -19.36
N ALA A 10 9.06 0.20 -20.35
CA ALA A 10 9.41 1.60 -20.17
C ALA A 10 8.75 2.19 -18.92
N GLN A 11 9.55 2.81 -18.06
CA GLN A 11 9.12 3.37 -16.79
C GLN A 11 8.24 4.60 -17.07
N ASP A 12 6.96 4.53 -16.67
CA ASP A 12 6.03 5.66 -16.81
C ASP A 12 6.47 6.78 -15.86
N PRO A 13 6.77 7.99 -16.37
CA PRO A 13 7.35 9.09 -15.58
C PRO A 13 6.43 9.63 -14.49
N ARG A 14 5.14 9.23 -14.49
CA ARG A 14 4.21 9.58 -13.41
C ARG A 14 4.49 8.84 -12.12
N PHE A 15 5.12 7.66 -12.18
CA PHE A 15 5.38 6.87 -11.00
C PHE A 15 6.77 7.13 -10.43
N PRO A 16 6.91 7.27 -9.10
CA PRO A 16 8.23 7.35 -8.49
C PRO A 16 8.95 6.02 -8.66
N THR A 17 10.25 6.09 -8.96
CA THR A 17 11.12 4.92 -8.96
C THR A 17 11.11 4.28 -7.56
N PRO A 18 10.76 3.00 -7.43
CA PRO A 18 10.85 2.29 -6.16
C PRO A 18 12.29 2.35 -5.63
N PRO A 19 12.50 2.44 -4.31
CA PRO A 19 13.85 2.45 -3.75
C PRO A 19 14.59 1.15 -4.07
N GLU A 20 15.84 1.30 -4.50
CA GLU A 20 16.75 0.19 -4.78
C GLU A 20 16.97 -0.69 -3.54
N PRO A 21 17.28 -1.99 -3.71
CA PRO A 21 17.73 -2.83 -2.61
C PRO A 21 18.92 -2.20 -1.88
N GLY A 22 18.79 -2.01 -0.56
CA GLY A 22 19.82 -1.37 0.26
C GLY A 22 19.73 0.16 0.33
N ALA A 23 18.66 0.78 -0.19
CA ALA A 23 18.42 2.21 -0.01
C ALA A 23 18.40 2.60 1.48
N GLU A 24 19.17 3.64 1.81
CA GLU A 24 19.25 4.19 3.16
C GLU A 24 18.21 5.29 3.37
N PHE A 25 17.63 5.33 4.57
CA PHE A 25 16.68 6.36 4.96
C PHE A 25 17.15 7.04 6.23
N VAL A 26 17.24 8.36 6.18
CA VAL A 26 17.48 9.17 7.38
C VAL A 26 16.17 9.27 8.16
N HIS A 27 16.27 9.25 9.50
CA HIS A 27 15.10 9.31 10.37
C HIS A 27 14.14 10.47 10.03
N LEU A 28 14.68 11.65 9.71
CA LEU A 28 13.89 12.82 9.30
C LEU A 28 13.08 12.60 8.01
N GLN A 29 13.61 11.85 7.05
CA GLN A 29 12.89 11.52 5.81
C GLN A 29 11.70 10.60 6.09
N LEU A 30 11.89 9.58 6.91
CA LEU A 30 10.80 8.69 7.35
C LEU A 30 9.74 9.47 8.13
N LEU A 31 10.18 10.37 9.02
CA LEU A 31 9.27 11.20 9.81
C LEU A 31 8.43 12.12 8.93
N SER A 32 9.03 12.74 7.92
CA SER A 32 8.33 13.60 6.96
C SER A 32 7.27 12.82 6.19
N ARG A 33 7.65 11.68 5.60
CA ARG A 33 6.72 10.80 4.88
C ARG A 33 5.59 10.29 5.76
N ALA A 34 5.87 9.96 7.02
CA ALA A 34 4.84 9.53 7.95
C ALA A 34 3.87 10.65 8.33
N ARG A 35 4.33 11.90 8.46
CA ARG A 35 3.44 13.05 8.68
C ARG A 35 2.50 13.27 7.49
N GLN A 36 3.01 13.16 6.26
CA GLN A 36 2.19 13.23 5.06
C GLN A 36 1.16 12.08 5.06
N ALA A 37 1.60 10.85 5.31
CA ALA A 37 0.72 9.69 5.35
C ALA A 37 -0.35 9.80 6.46
N THR A 38 -0.01 10.35 7.63
CA THR A 38 -0.97 10.66 8.70
C THR A 38 -2.09 11.58 8.19
N ARG A 39 -1.74 12.69 7.53
CA ARG A 39 -2.74 13.62 6.98
C ARG A 39 -3.63 12.96 5.93
N VAL A 40 -3.05 12.13 5.05
CA VAL A 40 -3.83 11.35 4.08
C VAL A 40 -4.84 10.46 4.81
N LEU A 41 -4.40 9.69 5.82
CA LEU A 41 -5.31 8.82 6.57
C LEU A 41 -6.44 9.61 7.26
N GLU A 42 -6.14 10.77 7.83
CA GLU A 42 -7.14 11.67 8.43
C GLU A 42 -8.16 12.16 7.39
N GLN A 43 -7.71 12.54 6.19
CA GLN A 43 -8.59 12.96 5.09
C GLN A 43 -9.48 11.83 4.56
N LEU A 44 -8.96 10.59 4.56
CA LEU A 44 -9.75 9.39 4.28
C LEU A 44 -10.70 9.02 5.44
N GLY A 45 -10.73 9.83 6.50
CA GLY A 45 -11.67 9.71 7.62
C GLY A 45 -11.25 8.68 8.66
N VAL A 46 -9.98 8.27 8.69
CA VAL A 46 -9.44 7.42 9.75
C VAL A 46 -9.38 8.21 11.05
N LYS A 47 -9.97 7.67 12.10
CA LYS A 47 -9.97 8.25 13.45
C LYS A 47 -9.31 7.32 14.46
N ARG A 48 -9.06 7.85 15.66
CA ARG A 48 -8.62 7.06 16.81
C ARG A 48 -9.50 5.82 16.99
N GLY A 49 -8.85 4.66 17.12
CA GLY A 49 -9.51 3.36 17.28
C GLY A 49 -10.02 2.71 15.98
N ASP A 50 -9.91 3.39 14.84
CA ASP A 50 -10.14 2.75 13.55
C ASP A 50 -9.00 1.79 13.18
N ARG A 51 -9.27 0.94 12.18
CA ARG A 51 -8.35 -0.07 11.70
C ARG A 51 -7.95 0.24 10.27
N VAL A 52 -6.65 0.13 10.00
CA VAL A 52 -6.07 0.26 8.66
C VAL A 52 -5.43 -1.07 8.32
N ALA A 53 -5.97 -1.74 7.30
CA ALA A 53 -5.43 -3.01 6.85
C ALA A 53 -4.24 -2.76 5.90
N VAL A 54 -3.13 -3.47 6.10
CA VAL A 54 -1.92 -3.24 5.33
C VAL A 54 -1.39 -4.54 4.74
N LEU A 55 -1.41 -4.62 3.41
CA LEU A 55 -0.83 -5.69 2.61
C LEU A 55 0.32 -5.11 1.77
N LEU A 56 1.46 -4.92 2.41
CA LEU A 56 2.68 -4.41 1.77
C LEU A 56 3.84 -5.40 1.97
N PRO A 57 4.76 -5.52 0.99
CA PRO A 57 6.01 -6.26 1.17
C PRO A 57 6.92 -5.57 2.21
N MET A 58 8.10 -6.14 2.42
CA MET A 58 9.18 -5.50 3.17
C MET A 58 9.70 -4.29 2.38
N ALA A 59 8.97 -3.18 2.46
CA ALA A 59 9.26 -1.93 1.77
C ALA A 59 9.18 -0.75 2.76
N PRO A 60 9.91 0.35 2.52
CA PRO A 60 9.91 1.53 3.39
C PRO A 60 8.51 2.09 3.66
N GLU A 61 7.61 2.03 2.67
CA GLU A 61 6.22 2.47 2.79
C GLU A 61 5.47 1.67 3.87
N SER A 62 5.85 0.42 4.12
CA SER A 62 5.26 -0.39 5.20
C SER A 62 5.64 0.16 6.58
N VAL A 63 6.86 0.68 6.75
CA VAL A 63 7.30 1.37 7.97
C VAL A 63 6.58 2.70 8.11
N VAL A 64 6.52 3.49 7.02
CA VAL A 64 5.79 4.77 6.99
C VAL A 64 4.31 4.58 7.36
N ALA A 65 3.63 3.59 6.79
CA ALA A 65 2.25 3.25 7.12
C ALA A 65 2.06 2.89 8.59
N THR A 66 3.01 2.15 9.19
CA THR A 66 3.00 1.81 10.62
C THR A 66 3.12 3.07 11.48
N MET A 67 4.07 3.96 11.18
CA MET A 67 4.24 5.21 11.92
C MET A 67 3.03 6.14 11.75
N ALA A 68 2.41 6.15 10.57
CA ALA A 68 1.22 6.95 10.29
C ALA A 68 0.01 6.44 11.08
N CYS A 69 -0.22 5.13 11.13
CA CYS A 69 -1.29 4.52 11.93
C CYS A 69 -1.12 4.84 13.42
N GLY A 70 0.11 4.74 13.95
CA GLY A 70 0.39 5.09 15.34
C GLY A 70 0.12 6.56 15.66
N ARG A 71 0.41 7.48 14.73
CA ARG A 71 0.15 8.92 14.91
C ARG A 71 -1.34 9.28 14.99
N VAL A 72 -2.19 8.59 14.25
CA VAL A 72 -3.65 8.82 14.27
C VAL A 72 -4.38 7.97 15.33
N ASP A 73 -3.63 7.28 16.20
CA ASP A 73 -4.14 6.28 17.14
C ASP A 73 -5.01 5.19 16.47
N ALA A 74 -4.67 4.79 15.24
CA ALA A 74 -5.31 3.70 14.52
C ALA A 74 -4.53 2.39 14.66
N THR A 75 -5.25 1.27 14.67
CA THR A 75 -4.64 -0.07 14.69
C THR A 75 -4.27 -0.50 13.29
N ARG A 76 -2.98 -0.78 13.08
CA ARG A 76 -2.51 -1.47 11.88
C ARG A 76 -2.93 -2.94 11.93
N VAL A 77 -3.62 -3.39 10.90
CA VAL A 77 -3.99 -4.79 10.69
C VAL A 77 -3.13 -5.34 9.55
N THR A 78 -2.06 -6.05 9.89
CA THR A 78 -1.16 -6.61 8.88
C THR A 78 -1.83 -7.80 8.18
N LEU A 79 -1.87 -7.74 6.85
CA LEU A 79 -2.41 -8.79 6.00
C LEU A 79 -1.26 -9.61 5.39
N PRO A 80 -1.28 -10.95 5.49
CA PRO A 80 -0.22 -11.78 4.92
C PRO A 80 -0.22 -11.76 3.39
N ILE A 81 0.98 -11.67 2.82
CA ILE A 81 1.18 -11.82 1.37
C ILE A 81 1.10 -13.31 1.00
N GLY A 82 0.43 -13.63 -0.11
CA GLY A 82 0.27 -15.00 -0.58
C GLY A 82 -0.94 -15.74 0.03
N GLU A 83 -1.65 -15.13 0.97
CA GLU A 83 -2.86 -15.71 1.55
C GLU A 83 -4.02 -15.74 0.53
N PRO A 84 -4.82 -16.82 0.47
CA PRO A 84 -5.99 -16.89 -0.40
C PRO A 84 -6.98 -15.75 -0.16
N ALA A 85 -7.54 -15.20 -1.24
CA ALA A 85 -8.44 -14.04 -1.19
C ALA A 85 -9.67 -14.22 -0.26
N GLY A 86 -10.15 -15.45 -0.05
CA GLY A 86 -11.23 -15.74 0.90
C GLY A 86 -10.84 -15.51 2.36
N LEU A 87 -9.64 -15.93 2.76
CA LEU A 87 -9.12 -15.69 4.11
C LEU A 87 -8.78 -14.21 4.30
N LEU A 88 -8.20 -13.60 3.26
CA LEU A 88 -7.92 -12.16 3.24
C LEU A 88 -9.19 -11.33 3.46
N ARG A 89 -10.28 -11.69 2.76
CA ARG A 89 -11.62 -11.08 2.93
C ARG A 89 -12.10 -11.19 4.38
N ASN A 90 -11.99 -12.37 4.98
CA ASN A 90 -12.44 -12.59 6.36
C ASN A 90 -11.66 -11.70 7.33
N ARG A 91 -10.33 -11.63 7.20
CA ARG A 91 -9.50 -10.73 8.04
C ARG A 91 -9.89 -9.26 7.88
N ILE A 92 -10.09 -8.79 6.66
CA ILE A 92 -10.50 -7.39 6.40
C ILE A 92 -11.89 -7.14 7.02
N ARG A 93 -12.83 -8.07 6.84
CA ARG A 93 -14.19 -7.96 7.37
C ARG A 93 -14.22 -7.97 8.90
N GLU A 94 -13.55 -8.94 9.53
CA GLU A 94 -13.50 -9.10 10.99
C GLU A 94 -12.77 -7.95 11.68
N SER A 95 -11.68 -7.47 11.07
CA SER A 95 -10.97 -6.31 11.59
C SER A 95 -11.76 -5.00 11.51
N GLY A 96 -12.79 -4.95 10.65
CA GLY A 96 -13.59 -3.75 10.42
C GLY A 96 -12.76 -2.59 9.85
N ALA A 97 -11.70 -2.90 9.11
CA ALA A 97 -10.83 -1.90 8.51
C ALA A 97 -11.59 -0.97 7.55
N ARG A 98 -11.26 0.32 7.59
CA ARG A 98 -11.87 1.34 6.73
C ARG A 98 -11.02 1.69 5.51
N VAL A 99 -9.71 1.52 5.65
CA VAL A 99 -8.73 1.79 4.61
C VAL A 99 -7.85 0.56 4.45
N VAL A 100 -7.52 0.22 3.22
CA VAL A 100 -6.52 -0.79 2.88
C VAL A 100 -5.32 -0.08 2.24
N ILE A 101 -4.11 -0.37 2.70
CA ILE A 101 -2.87 0.05 2.04
C ILE A 101 -2.25 -1.19 1.41
N THR A 102 -1.98 -1.15 0.11
CA THR A 102 -1.39 -2.28 -0.61
C THR A 102 -0.40 -1.84 -1.68
N ALA A 103 0.29 -2.78 -2.30
CA ALA A 103 1.11 -2.54 -3.48
C ALA A 103 0.33 -2.89 -4.75
N ASP A 104 0.73 -2.35 -5.89
CA ASP A 104 0.27 -2.83 -7.20
C ASP A 104 0.64 -4.31 -7.40
N SER A 105 1.93 -4.62 -7.28
CA SER A 105 2.54 -5.94 -7.32
C SER A 105 3.79 -5.93 -6.46
N CYS A 106 4.18 -7.08 -5.92
CA CYS A 106 5.45 -7.22 -5.21
C CYS A 106 6.07 -8.59 -5.42
N HIS A 107 7.32 -8.77 -5.01
CA HIS A 107 7.92 -10.10 -4.90
C HIS A 107 7.50 -10.77 -3.59
N HIS A 108 7.20 -12.06 -3.65
CA HIS A 108 7.01 -12.92 -2.50
C HIS A 108 7.82 -14.20 -2.72
N GLY A 109 8.99 -14.27 -2.07
CA GLY A 109 10.04 -15.19 -2.50
C GLY A 109 10.48 -14.87 -3.93
N GLU A 110 10.62 -15.89 -4.77
CA GLU A 110 11.02 -15.75 -6.18
C GLU A 110 9.85 -15.39 -7.11
N ARG A 111 8.61 -15.39 -6.62
CA ARG A 111 7.42 -15.21 -7.44
C ARG A 111 6.91 -13.77 -7.39
N ARG A 112 6.44 -13.28 -8.54
CA ARG A 112 5.64 -12.05 -8.64
C ARG A 112 4.25 -12.30 -8.04
N TYR A 113 3.84 -11.44 -7.12
CA TYR A 113 2.53 -11.43 -6.49
C TYR A 113 1.77 -10.16 -6.89
N ALA A 114 0.67 -10.33 -7.62
CA ALA A 114 -0.21 -9.23 -8.02
C ALA A 114 -1.09 -8.80 -6.83
N ALA A 115 -0.52 -8.02 -5.92
CA ALA A 115 -1.12 -7.63 -4.64
C ALA A 115 -2.47 -6.93 -4.82
N LYS A 116 -2.54 -5.92 -5.68
CA LYS A 116 -3.80 -5.18 -5.93
C LYS A 116 -4.91 -6.07 -6.45
N HIS A 117 -4.61 -6.97 -7.39
CA HIS A 117 -5.60 -7.93 -7.90
C HIS A 117 -6.13 -8.87 -6.80
N HIS A 118 -5.26 -9.29 -5.87
CA HIS A 118 -5.68 -10.13 -4.73
C HIS A 118 -6.53 -9.35 -3.73
N VAL A 119 -6.16 -8.08 -3.46
CA VAL A 119 -6.96 -7.19 -2.61
C VAL A 119 -8.34 -6.96 -3.22
N ASP A 120 -8.45 -6.68 -4.52
CA ASP A 120 -9.75 -6.47 -5.18
C ASP A 120 -10.66 -7.68 -5.05
N ARG A 121 -10.12 -8.88 -5.28
CA ARG A 121 -10.87 -10.14 -5.08
C ARG A 121 -11.32 -10.33 -3.63
N ALA A 122 -10.51 -9.89 -2.66
CA ALA A 122 -10.84 -9.95 -1.25
C ALA A 122 -11.87 -8.88 -0.82
N LEU A 123 -11.92 -7.74 -1.50
CA LEU A 123 -12.86 -6.65 -1.21
C LEU A 123 -14.27 -6.89 -1.75
N VAL A 124 -14.47 -7.88 -2.64
CA VAL A 124 -15.83 -8.25 -3.09
C VAL A 124 -16.71 -8.60 -1.88
N GLY A 125 -17.82 -7.88 -1.71
CA GLY A 125 -18.74 -8.04 -0.58
C GLY A 125 -18.20 -7.51 0.76
N VAL A 126 -17.25 -6.58 0.75
CA VAL A 126 -16.74 -5.89 1.95
C VAL A 126 -17.04 -4.40 1.84
N ASP A 127 -18.16 -3.97 2.43
CA ASP A 127 -18.68 -2.60 2.23
C ASP A 127 -18.02 -1.56 3.16
N ARG A 128 -17.25 -2.01 4.15
CA ARG A 128 -16.66 -1.13 5.17
C ARG A 128 -15.39 -0.42 4.70
N VAL A 129 -14.71 -0.97 3.70
CA VAL A 129 -13.50 -0.38 3.13
C VAL A 129 -13.91 0.70 2.13
N ARG A 130 -13.55 1.95 2.44
CA ARG A 130 -13.90 3.13 1.66
C ARG A 130 -12.81 3.52 0.68
N SER A 131 -11.56 3.21 1.01
CA SER A 131 -10.42 3.64 0.21
C SER A 131 -9.30 2.60 0.23
N VAL A 132 -8.62 2.49 -0.91
CA VAL A 132 -7.45 1.62 -1.09
C VAL A 132 -6.29 2.49 -1.56
N LEU A 133 -5.27 2.64 -0.72
CA LEU A 133 -4.02 3.31 -1.08
C LEU A 133 -3.07 2.30 -1.73
N VAL A 134 -2.66 2.57 -2.96
CA VAL A 134 -1.83 1.66 -3.77
C VAL A 134 -0.42 2.24 -3.91
N VAL A 135 0.58 1.51 -3.44
CA VAL A 135 2.00 1.83 -3.60
C VAL A 135 2.48 1.24 -4.93
N HIS A 136 3.06 2.08 -5.77
CA HIS A 136 3.72 1.61 -6.98
C HIS A 136 5.04 0.93 -6.63
N ARG A 137 5.20 -0.34 -6.99
CA ARG A 137 6.39 -1.15 -6.68
C ARG A 137 6.94 -1.87 -7.90
N MET A 138 6.11 -2.25 -8.87
CA MET A 138 6.57 -2.88 -10.10
C MET A 138 5.71 -2.46 -11.29
N PRO A 139 6.31 -2.23 -12.47
CA PRO A 139 5.56 -1.87 -13.66
C PRO A 139 4.62 -3.00 -14.10
N GLY A 140 3.44 -2.61 -14.57
CA GLY A 140 2.45 -3.53 -15.14
C GLY A 140 1.01 -3.02 -15.03
N PRO A 141 0.06 -3.73 -15.66
CA PRO A 141 -1.35 -3.40 -15.58
C PRO A 141 -1.89 -3.67 -14.17
N VAL A 142 -2.66 -2.72 -13.64
CA VAL A 142 -3.24 -2.78 -12.31
C VAL A 142 -4.74 -2.50 -12.43
N PRO A 143 -5.63 -3.38 -11.92
CA PRO A 143 -7.05 -3.09 -11.88
C PRO A 143 -7.32 -1.88 -10.98
N TRP A 144 -8.17 -0.97 -11.43
CA TRP A 144 -8.40 0.31 -10.77
C TRP A 144 -9.88 0.64 -10.65
N HIS A 145 -10.29 1.11 -9.47
CA HIS A 145 -11.62 1.60 -9.16
C HIS A 145 -11.55 3.10 -8.81
N PRO A 146 -12.00 4.02 -9.68
CA PRO A 146 -11.75 5.47 -9.53
C PRO A 146 -12.36 6.07 -8.25
N ASP A 147 -13.46 5.51 -7.75
CA ASP A 147 -14.15 6.04 -6.55
C ASP A 147 -13.53 5.55 -5.23
N ARG A 148 -12.52 4.67 -5.27
CA ARG A 148 -11.99 3.96 -4.09
C ARG A 148 -10.46 3.94 -4.05
N ASP A 149 -9.83 3.75 -5.21
CA ASP A 149 -8.40 3.50 -5.30
C ASP A 149 -7.64 4.82 -5.52
N LEU A 150 -6.56 4.99 -4.76
CA LEU A 150 -5.72 6.17 -4.76
C LEU A 150 -4.25 5.76 -4.85
N TRP A 151 -3.46 6.45 -5.66
CA TRP A 151 -2.02 6.24 -5.66
C TRP A 151 -1.40 6.83 -4.41
N TRP A 152 -0.54 6.05 -3.74
CA TRP A 152 0.13 6.45 -2.52
C TRP A 152 0.95 7.73 -2.71
N HIS A 153 1.75 7.80 -3.77
CA HIS A 153 2.63 8.94 -4.03
C HIS A 153 1.84 10.22 -4.33
N GLU A 154 0.83 10.15 -5.21
CA GLU A 154 -0.05 11.30 -5.50
C GLU A 154 -0.76 11.78 -4.22
N ALA A 155 -1.25 10.87 -3.38
CA ALA A 155 -1.89 11.21 -2.13
C ALA A 155 -0.94 11.90 -1.14
N LEU A 156 0.33 11.48 -1.07
CA LEU A 156 1.34 12.14 -0.23
C LEU A 156 1.76 13.51 -0.77
N ASP A 157 1.88 13.65 -2.09
CA ASP A 157 2.34 14.88 -2.74
C ASP A 157 1.29 15.99 -2.70
N THR A 158 0.01 15.63 -2.81
CA THR A 158 -1.12 16.59 -2.73
C THR A 158 -1.12 17.38 -1.40
N LEU A 159 -0.42 16.90 -0.37
CA LEU A 159 -0.35 17.49 0.98
C LEU A 159 1.06 17.95 1.37
N GLY A 160 1.99 17.94 0.41
CA GLY A 160 3.36 18.44 0.54
C GLY A 160 3.52 19.92 0.17
N ALA A 161 2.49 20.58 -0.34
CA ALA A 161 2.43 22.02 -0.62
C ALA A 161 1.85 22.82 0.55
#